data_AF-A0A0S8AIU0-F1
#
_entry.id   AF-A0A0S8AIU0-F1
#
_cell.length_a   1.000
_cell.length_b   1.000
_cell.length_c   1.000
_cell.angle_alpha   90.00
_cell.angle_beta   90.00
_cell.angle_gamma   90.00
#
_symmetry.space_group_name_H-M   'P 1'
#
loop_
_entity.id
_entity.type
_entity.pdbx_description
1 polymer ?
#
loop_
_entity_poly.entity_id
_entity_poly.type
_entity_poly.pdbx_seq_one_letter_code
_entity_poly.pdbx_strand_id
1 'polypeptide(L)'
;MGHFSRDRVDYKSEIDDLFDEQKGESEEFEDISISSSVYEPVLVGFKEKKLETRLEKAFYPQHDTEIDVRDTEGNSLILPIEDLQFIAFVNKPLQLDNSNSNNFAEVIETFNGASFTTHVPIGQNFDVGFFGITIHPEDRYKYIFFYFNNIRIRYQQRPIGEIIVEKRLLPEDLLQNILHQQNQLRSLRLGEIIAKRANLLPHKVETTLQQAWQEESADSKTQSGDILIEAGLVSPQVVEQSLAIQKKLRRMKVGKLLLEMGYINENQIYEVLAEKFRKRFVSLEKISFTEEALDHLSHDLVKKLKVIPIHFENKRLIIATSYPDKAELNDILREKLSCPFELVVSPSYQIKQIMANHFAGDIFLPRKNT
;
A
#
# COMPACT_ATOMS: atom_id res chain seq x y z
N MET A 1 -86.96 3.67 0.05
CA MET A 1 -86.01 3.67 -1.07
C MET A 1 -84.77 4.44 -0.64
N GLY A 2 -83.64 3.73 -0.56
CA GLY A 2 -82.25 4.20 -0.48
C GLY A 2 -81.90 5.53 0.19
N HIS A 3 -81.40 5.45 1.42
CA HIS A 3 -80.41 6.37 1.98
C HIS A 3 -79.01 6.01 1.45
N PHE A 4 -78.20 7.02 1.13
CA PHE A 4 -76.74 6.98 1.33
C PHE A 4 -76.28 8.41 1.63
N SER A 5 -75.83 8.64 2.86
CA SER A 5 -75.05 9.81 3.24
C SER A 5 -73.72 9.32 3.80
N ARG A 6 -72.66 10.05 3.43
CA ARG A 6 -71.26 9.77 3.72
C ARG A 6 -70.95 10.05 5.18
N ASP A 7 -70.24 9.12 5.84
CA ASP A 7 -69.47 9.43 7.06
C ASP A 7 -68.09 8.74 7.02
N ARG A 8 -67.10 9.49 7.48
CA ARG A 8 -65.69 9.14 7.64
C ARG A 8 -65.54 8.12 8.78
N VAL A 9 -64.77 7.06 8.55
CA VAL A 9 -64.39 6.09 9.60
C VAL A 9 -62.97 6.41 10.09
N ASP A 10 -62.87 6.55 11.41
CA ASP A 10 -61.68 6.84 12.20
C ASP A 10 -61.01 5.52 12.59
N TYR A 11 -59.81 5.24 12.09
CA TYR A 11 -59.10 3.95 12.23
C TYR A 11 -58.35 3.81 13.58
N LYS A 12 -58.92 4.31 14.67
CA LYS A 12 -58.23 4.42 15.96
C LYS A 12 -58.75 3.48 17.07
N SER A 13 -59.53 2.45 16.73
CA SER A 13 -60.11 1.52 17.71
C SER A 13 -59.83 0.04 17.48
N GLU A 14 -58.87 -0.33 16.63
CA GLU A 14 -58.45 -1.74 16.43
C GLU A 14 -57.01 -2.03 16.91
N ILE A 15 -56.35 -1.07 17.58
CA ILE A 15 -54.94 -1.21 18.01
C ILE A 15 -54.80 -1.50 19.53
N ASP A 16 -55.84 -1.26 20.33
CA ASP A 16 -55.75 -1.42 21.79
C ASP A 16 -56.09 -2.85 22.30
N ASP A 17 -56.64 -3.73 21.46
CA ASP A 17 -57.01 -5.12 21.84
C ASP A 17 -55.91 -6.16 21.53
N LEU A 18 -54.71 -5.74 21.11
CA LEU A 18 -53.58 -6.62 20.80
C LEU A 18 -52.48 -6.65 21.88
N PHE A 19 -52.69 -5.99 23.03
CA PHE A 19 -51.65 -5.78 24.06
C PHE A 19 -52.03 -6.17 25.50
N ASP A 20 -52.88 -7.18 25.74
CA ASP A 20 -53.18 -7.58 27.14
C ASP A 20 -53.30 -9.08 27.45
N GLU A 21 -52.66 -9.95 26.67
CA GLU A 21 -52.44 -11.34 27.08
C GLU A 21 -51.02 -11.78 26.71
N GLN A 22 -50.07 -11.63 27.63
CA GLN A 22 -48.98 -12.57 27.97
C GLN A 22 -48.18 -12.02 29.16
N LYS A 23 -48.78 -12.09 30.35
CA LYS A 23 -48.03 -12.09 31.62
C LYS A 23 -47.73 -13.54 31.96
N GLY A 24 -46.44 -13.88 31.98
CA GLY A 24 -45.95 -15.11 32.60
C GLY A 24 -45.19 -16.00 31.64
N GLU A 25 -43.95 -15.62 31.35
CA GLU A 25 -42.80 -16.52 31.36
C GLU A 25 -41.56 -15.63 31.35
N SER A 26 -40.78 -15.68 32.43
CA SER A 26 -39.45 -15.12 32.48
C SER A 26 -38.56 -15.97 31.59
N GLU A 27 -38.58 -15.70 30.28
CA GLU A 27 -37.54 -16.17 29.37
C GLU A 27 -36.29 -15.35 29.66
N GLU A 28 -35.31 -16.01 30.29
CA GLU A 28 -33.91 -15.62 30.20
C GLU A 28 -33.57 -15.49 28.71
N PHE A 29 -33.54 -14.25 28.19
CA PHE A 29 -32.87 -13.96 26.94
C PHE A 29 -31.38 -14.17 27.20
N GLU A 30 -30.99 -15.43 27.02
CA GLU A 30 -29.64 -15.93 27.18
C GLU A 30 -28.71 -15.14 26.24
N ASP A 31 -27.67 -14.55 26.84
CA ASP A 31 -26.53 -13.81 26.30
C ASP A 31 -25.68 -14.63 25.27
N ILE A 32 -26.30 -15.31 24.32
CA ILE A 32 -25.64 -16.34 23.50
C ILE A 32 -24.72 -15.75 22.41
N SER A 33 -24.85 -14.47 22.06
CA SER A 33 -23.96 -13.84 21.05
C SER A 33 -22.78 -13.05 21.64
N ILE A 34 -22.81 -12.68 22.91
CA ILE A 34 -21.71 -11.98 23.60
C ILE A 34 -20.69 -13.01 24.13
N SER A 35 -21.16 -14.22 24.44
CA SER A 35 -20.39 -15.31 25.04
C SER A 35 -19.24 -15.86 24.17
N SER A 36 -19.43 -16.12 22.87
CA SER A 36 -18.45 -16.91 22.12
C SER A 36 -17.12 -16.19 21.83
N SER A 37 -17.15 -14.87 21.61
CA SER A 37 -15.94 -14.11 21.22
C SER A 37 -14.94 -13.89 22.37
N VAL A 38 -15.40 -13.93 23.62
CA VAL A 38 -14.58 -13.67 24.82
C VAL A 38 -13.75 -14.91 25.19
N TYR A 39 -14.26 -16.12 24.92
CA TYR A 39 -13.54 -17.36 25.28
C TYR A 39 -12.58 -17.86 24.21
N GLU A 40 -12.63 -17.28 23.01
CA GLU A 40 -11.79 -17.70 21.90
C GLU A 40 -10.37 -17.13 21.97
N PRO A 41 -9.37 -17.91 21.57
CA PRO A 41 -8.00 -17.42 21.49
C PRO A 41 -7.89 -16.39 20.38
N VAL A 42 -7.20 -15.29 20.69
CA VAL A 42 -6.82 -14.23 19.76
C VAL A 42 -5.30 -14.19 19.65
N LEU A 43 -4.80 -13.81 18.47
CA LEU A 43 -3.38 -13.50 18.28
C LEU A 43 -3.20 -11.98 18.28
N VAL A 44 -2.47 -11.48 19.26
CA VAL A 44 -2.21 -10.06 19.45
C VAL A 44 -0.77 -9.76 19.05
N GLY A 45 -0.57 -8.87 18.09
CA GLY A 45 0.73 -8.23 17.86
C GLY A 45 0.90 -7.10 18.86
N PHE A 46 1.68 -7.30 19.92
CA PHE A 46 1.93 -6.29 20.95
C PHE A 46 3.41 -5.93 20.98
N LYS A 47 3.74 -4.66 20.69
CA LYS A 47 5.12 -4.21 20.48
C LYS A 47 5.83 -5.15 19.49
N GLU A 48 7.03 -5.58 19.82
CA GLU A 48 7.86 -6.49 19.02
C GLU A 48 7.49 -7.98 19.17
N LYS A 49 6.38 -8.30 19.84
CA LYS A 49 5.99 -9.68 20.15
C LYS A 49 4.63 -10.02 19.55
N LYS A 50 4.43 -11.33 19.35
CA LYS A 50 3.11 -11.92 19.08
C LYS A 50 2.70 -12.73 20.31
N LEU A 51 1.50 -12.52 20.78
CA LEU A 51 0.94 -13.14 21.98
C LEU A 51 -0.35 -13.86 21.59
N GLU A 52 -0.41 -15.17 21.80
CA GLU A 52 -1.68 -15.89 21.78
C GLU A 52 -2.30 -15.79 23.17
N THR A 53 -3.49 -15.19 23.25
CA THR A 53 -4.15 -14.81 24.50
C THR A 53 -5.67 -14.90 24.34
N ARG A 54 -6.44 -14.58 25.37
CA ARG A 54 -7.91 -14.45 25.29
C ARG A 54 -8.34 -13.06 25.72
N LEU A 55 -9.36 -12.50 25.08
CA LEU A 55 -9.92 -11.23 25.52
C LEU A 55 -10.79 -11.46 26.77
N GLU A 56 -10.70 -10.59 27.77
CA GLU A 56 -11.62 -10.65 28.92
C GLU A 56 -12.95 -9.93 28.65
N LYS A 57 -12.99 -9.10 27.60
CA LYS A 57 -14.16 -8.35 27.14
C LYS A 57 -14.21 -8.33 25.61
N ALA A 58 -15.39 -8.07 25.04
CA ALA A 58 -15.52 -7.88 23.61
C ALA A 58 -14.71 -6.66 23.13
N PHE A 59 -14.04 -6.80 21.99
CA PHE A 59 -13.21 -5.75 21.38
C PHE A 59 -14.06 -4.76 20.58
N TYR A 60 -13.94 -3.47 20.87
CA TYR A 60 -14.62 -2.37 20.18
C TYR A 60 -13.61 -1.31 19.71
N PRO A 61 -13.10 -1.41 18.46
CA PRO A 61 -12.01 -0.56 17.97
C PRO A 61 -12.31 0.95 17.97
N GLN A 62 -13.57 1.37 18.03
CA GLN A 62 -13.96 2.79 18.07
C GLN A 62 -13.93 3.39 19.48
N HIS A 63 -13.95 2.56 20.52
CA HIS A 63 -14.16 3.01 21.90
C HIS A 63 -13.04 2.58 22.83
N ASP A 64 -12.45 1.42 22.57
CA ASP A 64 -11.38 0.90 23.42
C ASP A 64 -10.16 1.82 23.34
N THR A 65 -9.50 2.03 24.48
CA THR A 65 -8.15 2.63 24.59
C THR A 65 -7.10 1.60 24.96
N GLU A 66 -7.56 0.46 25.47
CA GLU A 66 -6.79 -0.70 25.92
C GLU A 66 -7.64 -1.96 25.74
N ILE A 67 -6.98 -3.12 25.71
CA ILE A 67 -7.66 -4.41 25.74
C ILE A 67 -7.25 -5.19 26.99
N ASP A 68 -8.24 -5.74 27.68
CA ASP A 68 -8.04 -6.64 28.81
C ASP A 68 -7.88 -8.05 28.26
N VAL A 69 -6.76 -8.70 28.55
CA VAL A 69 -6.46 -10.04 28.07
C VAL A 69 -6.01 -10.97 29.19
N ARG A 70 -6.20 -12.26 28.97
CA ARG A 70 -5.75 -13.32 29.86
C ARG A 70 -4.75 -14.22 29.17
N ASP A 71 -3.52 -14.24 29.69
CA ASP A 71 -2.44 -15.05 29.14
C ASP A 71 -2.67 -16.57 29.32
N THR A 72 -1.74 -17.37 28.82
CA THR A 72 -1.81 -18.84 28.92
C THR A 72 -1.68 -19.38 30.34
N GLU A 73 -1.14 -18.59 31.28
CA GLU A 73 -0.97 -18.94 32.69
C GLU A 73 -2.18 -18.49 33.54
N GLY A 74 -3.13 -17.76 32.94
CA GLY A 74 -4.33 -17.26 33.60
C GLY A 74 -4.17 -15.89 34.23
N ASN A 75 -3.05 -15.20 34.01
CA ASN A 75 -2.83 -13.84 34.51
C ASN A 75 -3.56 -12.83 33.62
N SER A 76 -4.24 -11.87 34.25
CA SER A 76 -4.84 -10.74 33.55
C SER A 76 -3.78 -9.68 33.22
N LEU A 77 -3.79 -9.21 31.99
CA LEU A 77 -2.88 -8.20 31.44
C LEU A 77 -3.72 -7.13 30.75
N ILE A 78 -3.35 -5.87 30.93
CA ILE A 78 -3.95 -4.73 30.22
C ILE A 78 -2.98 -4.29 29.14
N LEU A 79 -3.41 -4.29 27.88
CA LEU A 79 -2.59 -3.92 26.73
C LEU A 79 -3.10 -2.61 26.11
N PRO A 80 -2.34 -1.50 26.18
CA PRO A 80 -2.71 -0.24 25.53
C PRO A 80 -2.79 -0.39 24.02
N ILE A 81 -3.81 0.21 23.38
CA ILE A 81 -4.00 0.12 21.93
C ILE A 81 -2.85 0.75 21.14
N GLU A 82 -2.24 1.81 21.66
CA GLU A 82 -1.10 2.46 21.01
C GLU A 82 0.09 1.50 20.74
N ASP A 83 0.24 0.49 21.59
CA ASP A 83 1.26 -0.55 21.50
C ASP A 83 0.82 -1.76 20.65
N LEU A 84 -0.44 -1.79 20.19
CA LEU A 84 -0.99 -2.88 19.38
C LEU A 84 -0.72 -2.68 17.90
N GLN A 85 -0.07 -3.68 17.30
CA GLN A 85 0.16 -3.76 15.86
C GLN A 85 -1.09 -4.31 15.13
N PHE A 86 -1.68 -5.38 15.68
CA PHE A 86 -2.89 -6.01 15.16
C PHE A 86 -3.55 -6.88 16.24
N ILE A 87 -4.82 -7.22 16.05
CA ILE A 87 -5.53 -8.28 16.78
C ILE A 87 -6.16 -9.22 15.76
N ALA A 88 -5.89 -10.53 15.86
CA ALA A 88 -6.42 -11.52 14.95
C ALA A 88 -7.34 -12.51 15.67
N PHE A 89 -8.49 -12.78 15.04
CA PHE A 89 -9.60 -13.55 15.57
C PHE A 89 -9.80 -14.82 14.75
N VAL A 90 -10.19 -15.91 15.41
CA VAL A 90 -10.55 -17.17 14.74
C VAL A 90 -11.87 -17.01 14.00
N ASN A 91 -12.88 -16.51 14.71
CA ASN A 91 -14.22 -16.29 14.17
C ASN A 91 -14.48 -14.82 13.83
N LYS A 92 -15.58 -14.61 13.11
CA LYS A 92 -15.97 -13.31 12.57
C LYS A 92 -16.30 -12.35 13.73
N PRO A 93 -15.63 -11.20 13.86
CA PRO A 93 -15.98 -10.20 14.87
C PRO A 93 -17.36 -9.60 14.60
N LEU A 94 -18.10 -9.28 15.66
CA LEU A 94 -19.46 -8.71 15.58
C LEU A 94 -19.50 -7.38 14.80
N GLN A 95 -18.43 -6.60 14.88
CA GLN A 95 -18.30 -5.28 14.26
C GLN A 95 -18.02 -5.37 12.75
N LEU A 96 -17.75 -6.57 12.24
CA LEU A 96 -17.52 -6.79 10.82
C LEU A 96 -18.85 -7.11 10.15
N ASP A 97 -19.43 -6.13 9.45
CA ASP A 97 -20.65 -6.37 8.68
C ASP A 97 -20.44 -7.40 7.56
N ASN A 98 -21.53 -7.89 6.97
CA ASN A 98 -21.50 -8.61 5.69
C ASN A 98 -21.18 -7.62 4.55
N SER A 99 -20.01 -7.00 4.63
CA SER A 99 -19.52 -6.08 3.62
C SER A 99 -18.86 -6.86 2.49
N ASN A 100 -19.10 -6.41 1.26
CA ASN A 100 -18.40 -6.96 0.10
C ASN A 100 -16.90 -6.70 0.26
N SER A 101 -16.09 -7.74 0.05
CA SER A 101 -14.66 -7.59 -0.06
C SER A 101 -14.28 -7.06 -1.44
N ASN A 102 -13.17 -6.32 -1.50
CA ASN A 102 -12.52 -6.09 -2.78
C ASN A 102 -12.11 -7.44 -3.38
N ASN A 103 -12.24 -7.59 -4.70
CA ASN A 103 -11.86 -8.80 -5.45
C ASN A 103 -10.35 -9.05 -5.51
N PHE A 104 -9.56 -8.34 -4.69
CA PHE A 104 -8.13 -8.41 -4.70
C PHE A 104 -7.56 -8.45 -3.30
N ALA A 105 -6.41 -9.12 -3.22
CA ALA A 105 -5.65 -9.23 -1.99
C ALA A 105 -4.77 -8.00 -1.79
N GLU A 106 -4.61 -7.63 -0.53
CA GLU A 106 -3.68 -6.62 -0.06
C GLU A 106 -2.65 -7.28 0.85
N VAL A 107 -1.40 -6.82 0.73
CA VAL A 107 -0.34 -7.14 1.66
C VAL A 107 -0.27 -6.05 2.71
N ILE A 108 -0.32 -6.43 3.98
CA ILE A 108 -0.16 -5.54 5.12
C ILE A 108 1.03 -6.04 5.93
N GLU A 109 2.04 -5.21 6.08
CA GLU A 109 3.17 -5.44 6.98
C GLU A 109 3.08 -4.44 8.15
N THR A 110 3.23 -4.94 9.36
CA THR A 110 3.26 -4.13 10.59
C THR A 110 4.69 -3.87 11.04
N PHE A 111 4.92 -2.91 11.93
CA PHE A 111 6.29 -2.53 12.32
C PHE A 111 7.05 -3.62 13.09
N ASN A 112 6.35 -4.59 13.69
CA ASN A 112 6.98 -5.75 14.31
C ASN A 112 7.38 -6.86 13.32
N GLY A 113 7.28 -6.59 12.01
CA GLY A 113 7.65 -7.50 10.94
C GLY A 113 6.60 -8.56 10.60
N ALA A 114 5.41 -8.55 11.24
CA ALA A 114 4.32 -9.43 10.82
C ALA A 114 3.76 -8.97 9.47
N SER A 115 3.67 -9.91 8.53
CA SER A 115 3.14 -9.70 7.18
C SER A 115 1.94 -10.61 6.93
N PHE A 116 0.89 -10.04 6.36
CA PHE A 116 -0.37 -10.69 6.10
C PHE A 116 -0.83 -10.41 4.67
N THR A 117 -1.46 -11.40 4.05
CA THR A 117 -2.16 -11.22 2.77
C THR A 117 -3.65 -11.37 3.01
N THR A 118 -4.42 -10.30 2.83
CA THR A 118 -5.83 -10.25 3.22
C THR A 118 -6.70 -9.61 2.14
N HIS A 119 -7.95 -10.05 2.03
CA HIS A 119 -9.02 -9.25 1.45
C HIS A 119 -9.47 -8.20 2.47
N VAL A 120 -9.55 -6.93 2.07
CA VAL A 120 -10.05 -5.86 2.93
C VAL A 120 -11.49 -5.54 2.53
N PRO A 121 -12.47 -5.77 3.43
CA PRO A 121 -13.86 -5.38 3.20
C PRO A 121 -14.05 -3.88 2.96
N ILE A 122 -14.97 -3.52 2.08
CA ILE A 122 -15.25 -2.14 1.66
C ILE A 122 -16.28 -1.51 2.61
N GLY A 123 -16.19 -0.20 2.81
CA GLY A 123 -17.21 0.55 3.57
C GLY A 123 -17.06 0.50 5.09
N GLN A 124 -15.94 -0.06 5.58
CA GLN A 124 -15.60 -0.02 6.99
C GLN A 124 -15.41 1.42 7.47
N ASN A 125 -15.95 1.75 8.64
CA ASN A 125 -15.88 3.08 9.24
C ASN A 125 -15.22 3.00 10.62
N PHE A 126 -13.89 2.83 10.63
CA PHE A 126 -13.09 2.83 11.85
C PHE A 126 -11.97 3.87 11.71
N ASP A 127 -11.90 4.81 12.65
CA ASP A 127 -10.92 5.92 12.58
C ASP A 127 -9.48 5.47 12.87
N VAL A 128 -9.33 4.37 13.61
CA VAL A 128 -8.02 3.89 14.10
C VAL A 128 -7.43 2.76 13.27
N GLY A 129 -8.23 2.10 12.42
CA GLY A 129 -7.80 0.88 11.75
C GLY A 129 -8.80 0.32 10.75
N PHE A 130 -8.66 -0.96 10.43
CA PHE A 130 -9.58 -1.70 9.55
C PHE A 130 -9.41 -3.21 9.75
N PHE A 131 -10.45 -3.96 9.44
CA PHE A 131 -10.37 -5.42 9.31
C PHE A 131 -9.85 -5.84 7.94
N GLY A 132 -9.01 -6.86 7.93
CA GLY A 132 -8.72 -7.71 6.78
C GLY A 132 -9.13 -9.15 7.08
N ILE A 133 -9.45 -9.89 6.02
CA ILE A 133 -9.79 -11.32 6.07
C ILE A 133 -8.68 -12.06 5.32
N THR A 134 -8.01 -13.01 5.95
CA THR A 134 -6.94 -13.78 5.29
C THR A 134 -7.44 -14.43 4.00
N ILE A 135 -6.56 -14.51 3.00
CA ILE A 135 -6.83 -15.25 1.76
C ILE A 135 -6.56 -16.75 1.91
N HIS A 136 -5.92 -17.18 2.99
CA HIS A 136 -5.52 -18.55 3.21
C HIS A 136 -6.55 -19.25 4.10
N PRO A 137 -7.38 -20.18 3.57
CA PRO A 137 -8.47 -20.79 4.33
C PRO A 137 -7.98 -21.66 5.50
N GLU A 138 -6.74 -22.13 5.43
CA GLU A 138 -6.06 -22.94 6.44
C GLU A 138 -5.59 -22.11 7.66
N ASP A 139 -5.57 -20.78 7.55
CA ASP A 139 -5.16 -19.93 8.66
C ASP A 139 -6.15 -20.03 9.81
N ARG A 140 -5.63 -20.31 11.01
CA ARG A 140 -6.42 -20.36 12.23
C ARG A 140 -7.06 -19.01 12.55
N TYR A 141 -6.33 -17.92 12.36
CA TYR A 141 -6.81 -16.56 12.62
C TYR A 141 -7.26 -15.92 11.31
N LYS A 142 -8.57 -15.93 11.08
CA LYS A 142 -9.16 -15.57 9.78
C LYS A 142 -9.40 -14.08 9.61
N TYR A 143 -9.69 -13.38 10.71
CA TYR A 143 -10.06 -11.97 10.71
C TYR A 143 -9.03 -11.19 11.50
N ILE A 144 -8.54 -10.08 10.95
CA ILE A 144 -7.43 -9.34 11.54
C ILE A 144 -7.77 -7.86 11.54
N PHE A 145 -7.80 -7.24 12.72
CA PHE A 145 -7.88 -5.79 12.84
C PHE A 145 -6.46 -5.20 12.83
N PHE A 146 -6.21 -4.27 11.91
CA PHE A 146 -4.94 -3.56 11.77
C PHE A 146 -5.09 -2.10 12.18
N TYR A 147 -4.14 -1.58 12.96
CA TYR A 147 -4.12 -0.17 13.35
C TYR A 147 -3.34 0.67 12.34
N PHE A 148 -3.93 1.76 11.83
CA PHE A 148 -3.31 2.59 10.78
C PHE A 148 -1.91 3.08 11.14
N ASN A 149 -1.73 3.51 12.40
CA ASN A 149 -0.46 4.06 12.88
C ASN A 149 0.65 2.99 13.02
N ASN A 150 0.28 1.71 13.02
CA ASN A 150 1.19 0.58 13.22
C ASN A 150 1.39 -0.27 11.95
N ILE A 151 0.94 0.24 10.81
CA ILE A 151 1.23 -0.36 9.50
C ILE A 151 2.52 0.23 8.94
N ARG A 152 3.48 -0.65 8.68
CA ARG A 152 4.76 -0.31 8.06
C ARG A 152 4.61 -0.12 6.55
N ILE A 153 3.91 -1.03 5.88
CA ILE A 153 3.56 -0.90 4.47
C ILE A 153 2.25 -1.64 4.17
N ARG A 154 1.45 -1.07 3.27
CA ARG A 154 0.21 -1.67 2.77
C ARG A 154 0.13 -1.48 1.26
N TYR A 155 -0.20 -2.53 0.53
CA TYR A 155 -0.38 -2.42 -0.93
C TYR A 155 -1.26 -3.52 -1.50
N GLN A 156 -1.94 -3.21 -2.61
CA GLN A 156 -2.68 -4.17 -3.42
C GLN A 156 -1.71 -5.06 -4.18
N GLN A 157 -1.92 -6.38 -4.15
CA GLN A 157 -1.10 -7.33 -4.93
C GLN A 157 -1.26 -7.14 -6.43
N ARG A 158 -2.41 -6.60 -6.88
CA ARG A 158 -2.71 -6.36 -8.28
C ARG A 158 -1.61 -5.57 -9.00
N PRO A 159 -1.18 -6.02 -10.19
CA PRO A 159 -0.29 -5.27 -11.06
C PRO A 159 -0.82 -3.86 -11.34
N ILE A 160 0.11 -2.92 -11.48
CA ILE A 160 -0.25 -1.52 -11.77
C ILE A 160 -1.02 -1.38 -13.09
N GLY A 161 -0.75 -2.25 -14.07
CA GLY A 161 -1.45 -2.26 -15.35
C GLY A 161 -2.95 -2.52 -15.20
N GLU A 162 -3.36 -3.43 -14.31
CA GLU A 162 -4.78 -3.70 -14.06
C GLU A 162 -5.49 -2.48 -13.46
N ILE A 163 -4.82 -1.76 -12.55
CA ILE A 163 -5.37 -0.54 -11.96
C ILE A 163 -5.53 0.54 -13.04
N ILE A 164 -4.57 0.66 -13.97
CA ILE A 164 -4.65 1.61 -15.10
C ILE A 164 -5.86 1.30 -15.99
N VAL A 165 -6.08 0.02 -16.31
CA VAL A 165 -7.22 -0.43 -17.13
C VAL A 165 -8.55 -0.19 -16.42
N GLU A 166 -8.64 -0.56 -15.13
CA GLU A 166 -9.84 -0.34 -14.32
C GLU A 166 -10.23 1.14 -14.25
N LYS A 167 -9.24 2.03 -14.08
CA LYS A 167 -9.44 3.49 -14.09
C LYS A 167 -9.69 4.06 -15.49
N ARG A 168 -9.79 3.22 -16.52
CA ARG A 168 -10.02 3.59 -17.93
C ARG A 168 -8.97 4.56 -18.47
N LEU A 169 -7.76 4.52 -17.91
CA LEU A 169 -6.62 5.33 -18.37
C LEU A 169 -5.97 4.71 -19.61
N LEU A 170 -6.12 3.39 -19.79
CA LEU A 170 -5.58 2.65 -20.92
C LEU A 170 -6.51 1.47 -21.25
N PRO A 171 -6.80 1.20 -22.53
CA PRO A 171 -7.47 -0.03 -22.96
C PRO A 171 -6.64 -1.28 -22.63
N GLU A 172 -7.33 -2.41 -22.40
CA GLU A 172 -6.69 -3.67 -22.03
C GLU A 172 -5.84 -4.26 -23.16
N ASP A 173 -6.32 -4.20 -24.40
CA ASP A 173 -5.59 -4.66 -25.59
C ASP A 173 -4.27 -3.87 -25.78
N LEU A 174 -4.33 -2.56 -25.56
CA LEU A 174 -3.15 -1.70 -25.61
C LEU A 174 -2.18 -2.03 -24.46
N LEU A 175 -2.67 -2.33 -23.25
CA LEU A 175 -1.82 -2.80 -22.15
C LEU A 175 -1.07 -4.08 -22.53
N GLN A 176 -1.76 -5.06 -23.13
CA GLN A 176 -1.15 -6.33 -23.54
C GLN A 176 -0.03 -6.10 -24.57
N ASN A 177 -0.26 -5.23 -25.55
CA ASN A 177 0.76 -4.86 -26.54
C ASN A 177 2.01 -4.24 -25.88
N ILE A 178 1.81 -3.39 -24.87
CA ILE A 178 2.91 -2.72 -24.15
C ILE A 178 3.66 -3.70 -23.24
N LEU A 179 2.95 -4.63 -22.59
CA LEU A 179 3.57 -5.71 -21.82
C LEU A 179 4.40 -6.62 -22.72
N HIS A 180 3.91 -6.93 -23.92
CA HIS A 180 4.67 -7.68 -24.92
C HIS A 180 5.96 -6.93 -25.31
N GLN A 181 5.86 -5.64 -25.66
CA GLN A 181 7.02 -4.80 -25.98
C GLN A 181 8.00 -4.70 -24.81
N GLN A 182 7.51 -4.55 -23.57
CA GLN A 182 8.35 -4.54 -22.38
C GLN A 182 9.13 -5.86 -22.23
N ASN A 183 8.47 -6.99 -22.43
CA ASN A 183 9.10 -8.30 -22.33
C ASN A 183 10.17 -8.49 -23.41
N GLN A 184 9.92 -8.05 -24.64
CA GLN A 184 10.94 -8.04 -25.71
C GLN A 184 12.16 -7.22 -25.30
N LEU A 185 11.96 -5.99 -24.80
CA LEU A 185 13.03 -5.13 -24.31
C LEU A 185 13.82 -5.77 -23.16
N ARG A 186 13.14 -6.45 -22.23
CA ARG A 186 13.76 -7.16 -21.11
C ARG A 186 14.55 -8.39 -21.56
N SER A 187 14.16 -9.03 -22.66
CA SER A 187 14.83 -10.21 -23.21
C SER A 187 16.06 -9.90 -24.07
N LEU A 188 16.31 -8.63 -24.42
CA LEU A 188 17.44 -8.25 -25.28
C LEU A 188 18.79 -8.75 -24.72
N ARG A 189 19.52 -9.46 -25.59
CA ARG A 189 20.85 -10.01 -25.32
C ARG A 189 21.91 -8.92 -25.40
N LEU A 190 23.06 -9.18 -24.78
CA LEU A 190 24.15 -8.21 -24.76
C LEU A 190 24.67 -7.95 -26.17
N GLY A 191 24.83 -9.00 -26.99
CA GLY A 191 25.24 -8.89 -28.39
C GLY A 191 24.31 -8.04 -29.25
N GLU A 192 22.98 -8.11 -29.06
CA GLU A 192 22.01 -7.30 -29.80
C GLU A 192 22.13 -5.81 -29.45
N ILE A 193 22.34 -5.50 -28.16
CA ILE A 193 22.55 -4.13 -27.68
C ILE A 193 23.87 -3.58 -28.21
N ILE A 194 24.93 -4.38 -28.16
CA ILE A 194 26.24 -4.04 -28.69
C ILE A 194 26.15 -3.78 -30.19
N ALA A 195 25.52 -4.67 -30.97
CA ALA A 195 25.36 -4.53 -32.40
C ALA A 195 24.71 -3.19 -32.76
N LYS A 196 23.62 -2.84 -32.07
CA LYS A 196 22.92 -1.57 -32.26
C LYS A 196 23.76 -0.34 -31.90
N ARG A 197 24.56 -0.40 -30.82
CA ARG A 197 25.39 0.74 -30.37
C ARG A 197 26.64 0.95 -31.21
N ALA A 198 27.29 -0.13 -31.61
CA ALA A 198 28.50 -0.10 -32.43
C ALA A 198 28.17 -0.01 -33.94
N ASN A 199 26.88 0.11 -34.30
CA ASN A 199 26.41 0.12 -35.68
C ASN A 199 26.92 -1.09 -36.49
N LEU A 200 26.92 -2.27 -35.86
CA LEU A 200 27.34 -3.53 -36.46
C LEU A 200 26.13 -4.28 -37.01
N LEU A 201 26.36 -5.06 -38.07
CA LEU A 201 25.35 -5.96 -38.59
C LEU A 201 25.09 -7.09 -37.57
N PRO A 202 23.83 -7.39 -37.20
CA PRO A 202 23.52 -8.41 -36.19
C PRO A 202 24.11 -9.78 -36.52
N HIS A 203 24.09 -10.19 -37.79
CA HIS A 203 24.68 -11.45 -38.21
C HIS A 203 26.20 -11.50 -38.01
N LYS A 204 26.91 -10.36 -38.15
CA LYS A 204 28.36 -10.31 -37.94
C LYS A 204 28.70 -10.59 -36.49
N VAL A 205 27.95 -9.97 -35.57
CA VAL A 205 28.08 -10.22 -34.12
C VAL A 205 27.78 -11.68 -33.80
N GLU A 206 26.67 -12.23 -34.31
CA GLU A 206 26.30 -13.63 -34.06
C GLU A 206 27.34 -14.61 -34.60
N THR A 207 27.84 -14.42 -35.83
CA THR A 207 28.87 -15.29 -36.40
C THR A 207 30.17 -15.25 -35.60
N THR A 208 30.60 -14.08 -35.12
CA THR A 208 31.81 -13.95 -34.29
C THR A 208 31.65 -14.65 -32.95
N LEU A 209 30.48 -14.52 -32.30
CA LEU A 209 30.18 -15.24 -31.06
C LEU A 209 30.12 -16.75 -31.29
N GLN A 210 29.50 -17.20 -32.38
CA GLN A 210 29.37 -18.60 -32.73
C GLN A 210 30.73 -19.25 -33.04
N GLN A 211 31.61 -18.55 -33.74
CA GLN A 211 32.98 -19.01 -34.02
C GLN A 211 33.78 -19.17 -32.72
N ALA A 212 33.76 -18.16 -31.84
CA ALA A 212 34.47 -18.23 -30.57
C ALA A 212 33.95 -19.34 -29.64
N TRP A 213 32.65 -19.61 -29.60
CA TRP A 213 32.07 -20.71 -28.81
C TRP A 213 32.34 -22.11 -29.38
N GLN A 214 32.80 -22.21 -30.64
CA GLN A 214 33.27 -23.47 -31.22
C GLN A 214 34.73 -23.77 -30.86
N GLU A 215 35.49 -22.75 -30.47
CA GLU A 215 36.94 -22.84 -30.21
C GLU A 215 37.28 -23.03 -28.72
N GLU A 216 36.40 -22.65 -27.77
CA GLU A 216 36.60 -22.85 -26.32
C GLU A 216 35.37 -23.37 -25.54
N SER A 217 35.65 -24.27 -24.57
CA SER A 217 34.67 -24.97 -23.72
C SER A 217 33.79 -24.06 -22.86
N ALA A 218 32.54 -24.49 -22.69
CA ALA A 218 31.41 -23.73 -22.18
C ALA A 218 31.49 -23.28 -20.71
N ASP A 219 31.81 -22.01 -20.45
CA ASP A 219 31.24 -21.29 -19.30
C ASP A 219 31.22 -19.75 -19.54
N SER A 220 30.23 -19.26 -20.30
CA SER A 220 30.40 -17.98 -21.02
C SER A 220 29.24 -16.99 -20.96
N LYS A 221 28.53 -16.87 -19.83
CA LYS A 221 27.65 -15.68 -19.64
C LYS A 221 28.43 -14.37 -19.52
N THR A 222 29.74 -14.45 -19.26
CA THR A 222 30.64 -13.29 -19.09
C THR A 222 31.45 -12.98 -20.36
N GLN A 223 31.61 -13.92 -21.30
CA GLN A 223 32.60 -13.78 -22.38
C GLN A 223 32.07 -13.15 -23.68
N SER A 224 30.75 -13.00 -23.88
CA SER A 224 30.25 -12.41 -25.16
C SER A 224 30.71 -10.96 -25.39
N GLY A 225 30.98 -10.20 -24.34
CA GLY A 225 31.57 -8.87 -24.45
C GLY A 225 33.06 -8.95 -24.81
N ASP A 226 33.80 -9.80 -24.10
CA ASP A 226 35.24 -9.98 -24.25
C ASP A 226 35.60 -10.53 -25.64
N ILE A 227 34.84 -11.52 -26.13
CA ILE A 227 34.98 -12.08 -27.49
C ILE A 227 34.87 -10.98 -28.56
N LEU A 228 33.92 -10.04 -28.40
CA LEU A 228 33.73 -8.97 -29.37
C LEU A 228 34.83 -7.90 -29.30
N ILE A 229 35.45 -7.73 -28.13
CA ILE A 229 36.62 -6.86 -27.94
C ILE A 229 37.86 -7.51 -28.58
N GLU A 230 38.11 -8.79 -28.30
CA GLU A 230 39.22 -9.56 -28.85
C GLU A 230 39.15 -9.67 -30.38
N ALA A 231 37.95 -9.81 -30.93
CA ALA A 231 37.71 -9.78 -32.37
C ALA A 231 37.87 -8.38 -32.99
N GLY A 232 38.18 -7.34 -32.20
CA GLY A 232 38.36 -5.96 -32.66
C GLY A 232 37.08 -5.29 -33.16
N LEU A 233 35.90 -5.86 -32.88
CA LEU A 233 34.62 -5.34 -33.36
C LEU A 233 34.10 -4.19 -32.50
N VAL A 234 34.44 -4.16 -31.22
CA VAL A 234 34.00 -3.13 -30.27
C VAL A 234 35.06 -2.78 -29.24
N SER A 235 34.95 -1.60 -28.63
CA SER A 235 35.81 -1.21 -27.52
C SER A 235 35.25 -1.69 -26.16
N PRO A 236 36.11 -1.84 -25.13
CA PRO A 236 35.65 -2.15 -23.77
C PRO A 236 34.58 -1.18 -23.24
N GLN A 237 34.70 0.11 -23.57
CA GLN A 237 33.71 1.11 -23.16
C GLN A 237 32.32 0.83 -23.77
N VAL A 238 32.25 0.34 -25.02
CA VAL A 238 30.97 -0.02 -25.66
C VAL A 238 30.33 -1.20 -24.94
N VAL A 239 31.11 -2.20 -24.53
CA VAL A 239 30.61 -3.36 -23.77
C VAL A 239 30.08 -2.93 -22.41
N GLU A 240 30.83 -2.12 -21.65
CA GLU A 240 30.42 -1.61 -20.34
C GLU A 240 29.10 -0.83 -20.43
N GLN A 241 29.00 0.09 -21.38
CA GLN A 241 27.77 0.86 -21.61
C GLN A 241 26.59 -0.05 -22.03
N SER A 242 26.85 -1.06 -22.85
CA SER A 242 25.83 -2.02 -23.29
C SER A 242 25.33 -2.89 -22.13
N LEU A 243 26.21 -3.31 -21.22
CA LEU A 243 25.85 -4.00 -19.98
C LEU A 243 24.99 -3.12 -19.08
N ALA A 244 25.33 -1.83 -18.92
CA ALA A 244 24.54 -0.88 -18.15
C ALA A 244 23.12 -0.71 -18.74
N ILE A 245 23.02 -0.62 -20.07
CA ILE A 245 21.74 -0.55 -20.79
C ILE A 245 20.94 -1.84 -20.62
N GLN A 246 21.57 -3.01 -20.78
CA GLN A 246 20.89 -4.29 -20.60
C GLN A 246 20.29 -4.43 -19.20
N LYS A 247 21.07 -4.06 -18.17
CA LYS A 247 20.59 -4.03 -16.77
C LYS A 247 19.39 -3.09 -16.61
N LYS A 248 19.42 -1.91 -17.24
CA LYS A 248 18.31 -0.95 -17.23
C LYS A 248 17.06 -1.51 -17.92
N LEU A 249 17.20 -2.12 -19.10
CA LEU A 249 16.11 -2.70 -19.87
C LEU A 249 15.46 -3.88 -19.13
N ARG A 250 16.26 -4.78 -18.56
CA ARG A 250 15.77 -5.91 -17.72
C ARG A 250 14.94 -5.45 -16.52
N ARG A 251 15.24 -4.27 -15.97
CA ARG A 251 14.52 -3.66 -14.82
C ARG A 251 13.46 -2.65 -15.24
N MET A 252 13.18 -2.49 -16.54
CA MET A 252 12.22 -1.52 -17.04
C MET A 252 10.85 -1.75 -16.41
N LYS A 253 10.25 -0.75 -15.76
CA LYS A 253 8.90 -0.83 -15.18
C LYS A 253 7.86 -0.47 -16.25
N VAL A 254 6.69 -1.12 -16.23
CA VAL A 254 5.64 -0.89 -17.24
C VAL A 254 5.12 0.54 -17.18
N GLY A 255 4.93 1.09 -15.98
CA GLY A 255 4.55 2.49 -15.80
C GLY A 255 5.54 3.49 -16.39
N LYS A 256 6.85 3.19 -16.34
CA LYS A 256 7.87 4.03 -16.97
C LYS A 256 7.77 3.97 -18.50
N LEU A 257 7.59 2.78 -19.06
CA LEU A 257 7.40 2.61 -20.50
C LEU A 257 6.14 3.35 -20.98
N LEU A 258 5.03 3.25 -20.25
CA LEU A 258 3.78 3.95 -20.54
C LEU A 258 3.94 5.48 -20.55
N LEU A 259 4.69 6.04 -19.60
CA LEU A 259 5.06 7.46 -19.59
C LEU A 259 5.93 7.85 -20.79
N GLU A 260 7.00 7.08 -21.07
CA GLU A 260 7.92 7.35 -22.18
C GLU A 260 7.22 7.29 -23.55
N MET A 261 6.18 6.45 -23.68
CA MET A 261 5.36 6.34 -24.89
C MET A 261 4.22 7.37 -24.96
N GLY A 262 4.02 8.18 -23.91
CA GLY A 262 2.99 9.22 -23.87
C GLY A 262 1.56 8.71 -23.69
N TYR A 263 1.37 7.45 -23.29
CA TYR A 263 0.04 6.89 -23.05
C TYR A 263 -0.58 7.34 -21.72
N ILE A 264 0.26 7.63 -20.74
CA ILE A 264 -0.15 8.19 -19.44
C ILE A 264 0.78 9.35 -19.09
N ASN A 265 0.30 10.30 -18.29
CA ASN A 265 1.12 11.38 -17.75
C ASN A 265 1.62 11.10 -16.33
N GLU A 266 2.50 11.97 -15.81
CA GLU A 266 3.07 11.79 -14.46
C GLU A 266 2.01 11.80 -13.36
N ASN A 267 1.02 12.69 -13.40
CA ASN A 267 -0.02 12.73 -12.37
C ASN A 267 -0.83 11.43 -12.33
N GLN A 268 -1.23 10.91 -13.49
CA GLN A 268 -1.97 9.65 -13.62
C GLN A 268 -1.18 8.47 -13.06
N ILE A 269 0.13 8.35 -13.34
CA ILE A 269 0.92 7.24 -12.79
C ILE A 269 1.02 7.34 -11.26
N TYR A 270 1.13 8.56 -10.71
CA TYR A 270 1.24 8.75 -9.27
C TYR A 270 -0.09 8.53 -8.55
N GLU A 271 -1.22 8.88 -9.17
CA GLU A 271 -2.56 8.52 -8.69
C GLU A 271 -2.75 7.00 -8.63
N VAL A 272 -2.32 6.30 -9.67
CA VAL A 272 -2.38 4.84 -9.73
C VAL A 272 -1.45 4.21 -8.69
N LEU A 273 -0.25 4.76 -8.49
CA LEU A 273 0.65 4.32 -7.42
C LEU A 273 0.05 4.56 -6.04
N ALA A 274 -0.57 5.72 -5.81
CA ALA A 274 -1.25 6.03 -4.56
C ALA A 274 -2.32 4.97 -4.25
N GLU A 275 -3.14 4.64 -5.24
CA GLU A 275 -4.16 3.59 -5.11
C GLU A 275 -3.55 2.21 -4.83
N LYS A 276 -2.51 1.82 -5.58
CA LYS A 276 -1.80 0.56 -5.38
C LYS A 276 -1.25 0.45 -3.96
N PHE A 277 -0.72 1.52 -3.39
CA PHE A 277 -0.13 1.54 -2.05
C PHE A 277 -1.09 2.02 -0.96
N ARG A 278 -2.41 2.11 -1.26
CA ARG A 278 -3.45 2.57 -0.32
C ARG A 278 -3.09 3.88 0.39
N LYS A 279 -2.58 4.84 -0.38
CA LYS A 279 -2.22 6.20 0.04
C LYS A 279 -3.06 7.22 -0.72
N ARG A 280 -3.22 8.41 -0.17
CA ARG A 280 -3.85 9.53 -0.90
C ARG A 280 -2.87 10.09 -1.92
N PHE A 281 -3.39 10.44 -3.10
CA PHE A 281 -2.66 11.27 -4.05
C PHE A 281 -2.89 12.74 -3.73
N VAL A 282 -1.81 13.53 -3.75
CA VAL A 282 -1.83 14.95 -3.42
C VAL A 282 -0.96 15.70 -4.44
N SER A 283 -1.56 16.65 -5.15
CA SER A 283 -0.82 17.60 -6.00
C SER A 283 -0.40 18.81 -5.17
N LEU A 284 0.91 19.08 -5.12
CA LEU A 284 1.53 20.17 -4.37
C LEU A 284 1.43 21.54 -5.06
N GLU A 285 0.90 21.62 -6.28
CA GLU A 285 0.85 22.87 -7.07
C GLU A 285 0.05 24.00 -6.40
N LYS A 286 -0.95 23.66 -5.58
CA LYS A 286 -1.88 24.61 -4.95
C LYS A 286 -1.92 24.50 -3.42
N ILE A 287 -0.96 23.83 -2.82
CA ILE A 287 -0.95 23.62 -1.38
C ILE A 287 -0.18 24.74 -0.69
N SER A 288 -0.75 25.24 0.39
CA SER A 288 -0.04 26.11 1.35
C SER A 288 0.63 25.21 2.39
N PHE A 289 1.90 25.45 2.71
CA PHE A 289 2.58 24.70 3.77
C PHE A 289 2.28 25.37 5.11
N THR A 290 2.01 24.60 6.17
CA THR A 290 1.93 25.18 7.53
C THR A 290 3.34 25.26 8.12
N GLU A 291 3.68 26.37 8.78
CA GLU A 291 4.99 26.53 9.43
C GLU A 291 5.24 25.40 10.43
N GLU A 292 4.23 25.03 11.21
CA GLU A 292 4.28 23.91 12.14
C GLU A 292 4.68 22.58 11.47
N ALA A 293 4.21 22.30 10.25
CA ALA A 293 4.60 21.08 9.54
C ALA A 293 6.08 21.11 9.12
N LEU A 294 6.57 22.27 8.68
CA LEU A 294 7.97 22.45 8.28
C LEU A 294 8.92 22.26 9.47
N ASP A 295 8.50 22.63 10.68
CA ASP A 295 9.31 22.50 11.91
C ASP A 295 9.44 21.06 12.41
N HIS A 296 8.53 20.16 12.04
CA HIS A 296 8.58 18.75 12.46
C HIS A 296 9.68 17.92 11.76
N LEU A 297 10.20 18.37 10.62
CA LEU A 297 11.25 17.65 9.89
C LEU A 297 12.41 18.58 9.54
N SER A 298 13.62 18.24 9.99
CA SER A 298 14.82 19.01 9.65
C SER A 298 15.06 19.02 8.13
N HIS A 299 15.64 20.12 7.63
CA HIS A 299 16.02 20.28 6.22
C HIS A 299 16.89 19.10 5.71
N ASP A 300 17.77 18.56 6.56
CA ASP A 300 18.62 17.42 6.20
C ASP A 300 17.82 16.13 6.01
N LEU A 301 16.81 15.88 6.85
CA LEU A 301 15.92 14.74 6.70
C LEU A 301 15.03 14.88 5.46
N VAL A 302 14.45 16.07 5.22
CA VAL A 302 13.69 16.39 4.00
C VAL A 302 14.54 16.08 2.75
N LYS A 303 15.80 16.54 2.71
CA LYS A 303 16.72 16.30 1.59
C LYS A 303 17.11 14.83 1.44
N LYS A 304 17.47 14.18 2.54
CA LYS A 304 17.93 12.78 2.55
C LYS A 304 16.81 11.82 2.12
N LEU A 305 15.62 12.02 2.67
CA LEU A 305 14.46 11.16 2.42
C LEU A 305 13.69 11.56 1.16
N LYS A 306 13.91 12.77 0.63
CA LYS A 306 13.19 13.34 -0.51
C LYS A 306 11.68 13.36 -0.28
N VAL A 307 11.30 13.83 0.90
CA VAL A 307 9.92 13.98 1.36
C VAL A 307 9.65 15.43 1.72
N ILE A 308 8.39 15.86 1.68
CA ILE A 308 7.99 17.23 2.05
C ILE A 308 6.90 17.16 3.12
N PRO A 309 7.10 17.70 4.34
CA PRO A 309 5.99 17.92 5.26
C PRO A 309 5.06 19.00 4.69
N ILE A 310 3.77 18.72 4.69
CA ILE A 310 2.75 19.55 4.03
C ILE A 310 1.93 20.31 5.07
N HIS A 311 1.32 19.54 5.98
CA HIS A 311 0.38 20.02 6.97
C HIS A 311 0.57 19.26 8.28
N PHE A 312 0.26 19.92 9.38
CA PHE A 312 0.08 19.29 10.68
C PHE A 312 -1.33 19.60 11.13
N GLU A 313 -2.17 18.57 11.22
CA GLU A 313 -3.58 18.70 11.60
C GLU A 313 -3.99 17.51 12.46
N ASN A 314 -4.85 17.73 13.46
CA ASN A 314 -5.31 16.66 14.36
C ASN A 314 -4.17 15.84 15.00
N LYS A 315 -3.07 16.52 15.38
CA LYS A 315 -1.84 15.90 15.92
C LYS A 315 -1.14 14.92 14.96
N ARG A 316 -1.43 15.00 13.66
CA ARG A 316 -0.89 14.12 12.62
C ARG A 316 -0.14 14.94 11.58
N LEU A 317 1.10 14.55 11.29
CA LEU A 317 1.92 15.17 10.25
C LEU A 317 1.66 14.53 8.89
N ILE A 318 1.28 15.33 7.90
CA ILE A 318 1.07 14.89 6.52
C ILE A 318 2.35 15.13 5.73
N ILE A 319 2.88 14.09 5.11
CA ILE A 319 4.19 14.12 4.44
C ILE A 319 4.05 13.58 3.01
N ALA A 320 4.40 14.38 2.01
CA ALA A 320 4.45 13.98 0.61
C ALA A 320 5.72 13.17 0.30
N THR A 321 5.55 12.08 -0.46
CA THR A 321 6.64 11.29 -1.03
C THR A 321 6.34 10.89 -2.48
N SER A 322 7.39 10.75 -3.30
CA SER A 322 7.30 10.15 -4.63
C SER A 322 7.65 8.67 -4.65
N TYR A 323 7.89 8.07 -3.48
CA TYR A 323 8.38 6.70 -3.32
C TYR A 323 7.45 5.89 -2.39
N PRO A 324 6.18 5.66 -2.79
CA PRO A 324 5.22 4.96 -1.94
C PRO A 324 5.55 3.48 -1.67
N ASP A 325 6.45 2.89 -2.46
CA ASP A 325 6.90 1.50 -2.35
C ASP A 325 8.06 1.30 -1.35
N LYS A 326 8.59 2.38 -0.77
CA LYS A 326 9.75 2.36 0.13
C LYS A 326 9.32 2.31 1.58
N ALA A 327 9.21 1.09 2.12
CA ALA A 327 8.88 0.87 3.52
C ALA A 327 9.90 1.52 4.47
N GLU A 328 11.17 1.65 4.04
CA GLU A 328 12.25 2.28 4.82
C GLU A 328 11.95 3.75 5.15
N LEU A 329 11.13 4.44 4.35
CA LEU A 329 10.68 5.79 4.67
C LEU A 329 9.82 5.79 5.94
N ASN A 330 8.90 4.83 6.09
CA ASN A 330 8.07 4.72 7.29
C ASN A 330 8.92 4.41 8.52
N ASP A 331 9.91 3.53 8.38
CA ASP A 331 10.82 3.16 9.47
C ASP A 331 11.58 4.39 10.01
N ILE A 332 12.23 5.13 9.11
CA ILE A 332 13.02 6.32 9.49
C ILE A 332 12.10 7.42 10.05
N LEU A 333 10.94 7.66 9.44
CA LEU A 333 10.01 8.69 9.92
C LEU A 333 9.46 8.33 11.30
N ARG A 334 9.09 7.07 11.55
CA ARG A 334 8.64 6.60 12.86
C ARG A 334 9.72 6.74 13.94
N GLU A 335 10.99 6.52 13.59
CA GLU A 335 12.11 6.71 14.53
C GLU A 335 12.36 8.20 14.84
N LYS A 336 12.19 9.08 13.85
CA LYS A 336 12.57 10.51 13.97
C LYS A 336 11.44 11.42 14.44
N LEU A 337 10.18 11.03 14.23
CA LEU A 337 9.02 11.84 14.60
C LEU A 337 8.46 11.42 15.95
N SER A 338 8.10 12.40 16.77
CA SER A 338 7.37 12.18 18.03
C SER A 338 5.85 12.27 17.88
N CYS A 339 5.34 12.29 16.65
CA CYS A 339 3.91 12.37 16.36
C CYS A 339 3.51 11.34 15.29
N PRO A 340 2.23 10.92 15.25
CA PRO A 340 1.68 10.17 14.13
C PRO A 340 1.87 10.91 12.82
N PHE A 341 2.06 10.16 11.73
CA PHE A 341 2.16 10.75 10.39
C PHE A 341 1.34 9.98 9.36
N GLU A 342 1.08 10.64 8.23
CA GLU A 342 0.52 10.03 7.04
C GLU A 342 1.43 10.34 5.84
N LEU A 343 1.89 9.29 5.16
CA LEU A 343 2.56 9.43 3.86
C LEU A 343 1.53 9.53 2.75
N VAL A 344 1.50 10.67 2.06
CA VAL A 344 0.76 10.89 0.82
C VAL A 344 1.67 10.82 -0.39
N VAL A 345 1.11 10.53 -1.55
CA VAL A 345 1.85 10.38 -2.80
C VAL A 345 1.75 11.64 -3.63
N SER A 346 2.89 12.16 -4.05
CA SER A 346 2.99 13.33 -4.93
C SER A 346 3.99 13.09 -6.07
N PRO A 347 3.81 13.74 -7.22
CA PRO A 347 4.74 13.61 -8.33
C PRO A 347 6.16 14.05 -7.98
N SER A 348 7.16 13.31 -8.47
CA SER A 348 8.56 13.61 -8.15
C SER A 348 9.02 14.98 -8.63
N TYR A 349 8.48 15.50 -9.75
CA TYR A 349 8.81 16.83 -10.25
C TYR A 349 8.37 17.93 -9.28
N GLN A 350 7.17 17.79 -8.70
CA GLN A 350 6.63 18.76 -7.74
C GLN A 350 7.44 18.74 -6.44
N ILE A 351 7.76 17.55 -5.91
CA ILE A 351 8.62 17.42 -4.73
C ILE A 351 9.97 18.10 -4.98
N LYS A 352 10.62 17.84 -6.13
CA LYS A 352 11.91 18.48 -6.47
C LYS A 352 11.79 20.00 -6.57
N GLN A 353 10.72 20.51 -7.18
CA GLN A 353 10.48 21.95 -7.32
C GLN A 353 10.30 22.62 -5.96
N ILE A 354 9.50 22.03 -5.06
CA ILE A 354 9.31 22.55 -3.69
C ILE A 354 10.61 22.48 -2.89
N MET A 355 11.35 21.37 -2.98
CA MET A 355 12.67 21.24 -2.34
C MET A 355 13.64 22.34 -2.80
N ALA A 356 13.65 22.65 -4.10
CA ALA A 356 14.48 23.70 -4.67
C ALA A 356 14.06 25.12 -4.23
N ASN A 357 12.78 25.35 -3.98
CA ASN A 357 12.27 26.68 -3.61
C ASN A 357 12.34 26.94 -2.08
N HIS A 358 12.02 25.94 -1.26
CA HIS A 358 11.85 26.11 0.19
C HIS A 358 13.03 25.59 1.02
N PHE A 359 13.82 24.65 0.48
CA PHE A 359 14.86 23.95 1.25
C PHE A 359 16.26 24.09 0.64
N ALA A 360 16.43 24.89 -0.41
CA ALA A 360 17.71 25.15 -1.08
C ALA A 360 18.60 26.17 -0.37
N GLY A 361 18.56 26.23 0.96
CA GLY A 361 19.43 27.09 1.78
C GLY A 361 20.91 26.82 1.55
N ASP A 362 21.43 27.44 0.49
CA ASP A 362 22.79 27.90 0.18
C ASP A 362 22.73 28.90 -1.00
N ILE A 363 21.66 29.72 -1.07
CA ILE A 363 21.62 30.89 -1.95
C ILE A 363 21.08 32.07 -1.12
N PHE A 364 21.96 33.07 -0.96
CA PHE A 364 21.76 34.35 -0.28
C PHE A 364 20.33 34.92 -0.41
N LEU A 365 19.61 35.04 0.70
CA LEU A 365 18.59 36.08 0.83
C LEU A 365 19.28 37.35 1.37
N PRO A 366 19.21 38.49 0.67
CA PRO A 366 19.78 39.73 1.19
C PRO A 366 19.02 40.10 2.47
N ARG A 367 19.76 40.33 3.55
CA ARG A 367 19.23 40.92 4.78
C ARG A 367 18.50 42.20 4.41
N LYS A 368 17.19 42.26 4.68
CA LYS A 368 16.50 43.54 4.78
C LYS A 368 17.09 44.26 5.99
N ASN A 369 17.92 45.26 5.73
CA ASN A 369 18.25 46.24 6.76
C ASN A 369 16.99 47.02 7.11
N THR A 370 16.88 47.29 8.41
CA THR A 370 16.00 48.24 9.12
C THR A 370 15.58 49.45 8.32
#